data_AF-A0A1H2CMN9-F1
#
_entry.id   AF-A0A1H2CMN9-F1
#
_cell.length_a   1.000
_cell.length_b   1.000
_cell.length_c   1.000
_cell.angle_alpha   90.00
_cell.angle_beta   90.00
_cell.angle_gamma   90.00
#
_symmetry.space_group_name_H-M   'P 1'
#
loop_
_entity.id
_entity.type
_entity.pdbx_description
1 polymer ?
#
loop_
_entity_poly.entity_id
_entity_poly.type
_entity_poly.pdbx_seq_one_letter_code
_entity_poly.pdbx_strand_id
1 'polypeptide(L)'
;METDDERDVPLELGTVGPTSVDDATETDRPTPRWKLWGGLGAALIVGAVVGIVANNARNDAAEYAEVDLVRGSVDTEYGSPLSSNSQRLYVNLINTGPRELEILSVDVEGFRSLDDPDAGSVTAAPGEWVRVGAIVEADCGTRPPGTLQVRVRTASGEQTVVVTGQPGDDQLIWAWQGGCETAGGTGVLVGETRTVSADASGAHIVLPVSNSSEEPLTVTAMETTTPGFTMTTDPLPIDIGAGETVQVETAWTVTDCDRAAQFAEATVAVNIHNDTMDTRVSQPLGNPTLIELVRLAVRVCET
;
A
#
# COMPACT_ATOMS: atom_id res chain seq x y z
N MET A 1 75.32 19.64 6.42
CA MET A 1 74.20 19.97 5.53
C MET A 1 73.01 20.14 6.47
N GLU A 2 72.99 21.25 7.24
CA GLU A 2 72.28 22.53 6.95
C GLU A 2 70.76 22.31 7.08
N THR A 3 70.14 22.62 8.24
CA THR A 3 69.48 23.91 8.69
C THR A 3 68.23 24.24 7.84
N ASP A 4 67.05 24.64 8.31
CA ASP A 4 66.49 25.40 9.46
C ASP A 4 65.13 24.77 9.85
N ASP A 5 64.64 24.74 11.09
CA ASP A 5 64.20 25.81 12.03
C ASP A 5 63.00 26.63 11.52
N GLU A 6 61.79 26.34 12.03
CA GLU A 6 60.89 27.38 12.56
C GLU A 6 59.75 26.76 13.38
N ARG A 7 59.55 27.32 14.58
CA ARG A 7 58.67 26.86 15.66
C ARG A 7 57.38 27.68 15.70
N ASP A 8 56.33 27.01 16.15
CA ASP A 8 55.23 27.49 17.00
C ASP A 8 55.23 28.98 17.41
N VAL A 9 54.13 29.69 17.16
CA VAL A 9 53.44 30.53 18.18
C VAL A 9 51.92 30.61 17.86
N PRO A 10 51.01 30.48 18.85
CA PRO A 10 49.56 30.66 18.69
C PRO A 10 49.16 32.13 18.60
N LEU A 11 48.17 32.46 17.76
CA LEU A 11 47.65 33.82 17.64
C LEU A 11 46.80 34.23 18.86
N GLU A 12 47.33 35.17 19.65
CA GLU A 12 46.61 35.92 20.68
C GLU A 12 45.62 36.93 20.06
N LEU A 13 44.37 36.89 20.53
CA LEU A 13 43.33 37.87 20.20
C LEU A 13 43.41 39.06 21.16
N GLY A 14 43.89 40.20 20.65
CA GLY A 14 43.93 41.46 21.39
C GLY A 14 42.55 42.09 21.60
N THR A 15 42.25 42.46 22.84
CA THR A 15 41.13 43.34 23.22
C THR A 15 41.56 44.80 23.11
N VAL A 16 40.76 45.61 22.39
CA VAL A 16 40.94 47.07 22.33
C VAL A 16 39.67 47.73 22.82
N GLY A 17 39.73 48.30 24.02
CA GLY A 17 38.81 49.36 24.46
C GLY A 17 39.49 50.72 24.31
N PRO A 18 38.76 51.81 24.05
CA PRO A 18 39.33 53.15 24.15
C PRO A 18 39.04 53.81 25.51
N THR A 19 40.09 54.44 26.00
CA THR A 19 40.27 55.23 27.22
C THR A 19 39.58 56.60 27.16
N SER A 20 39.13 57.07 28.32
CA SER A 20 38.58 58.41 28.57
C SER A 20 39.66 59.51 28.53
N VAL A 21 39.31 60.70 28.04
CA VAL A 21 39.96 61.98 28.37
C VAL A 21 38.88 63.04 28.56
N ASP A 22 38.97 63.76 29.68
CA ASP A 22 38.03 64.75 30.21
C ASP A 22 38.14 66.16 29.59
N ASP A 23 36.98 66.84 29.64
CA ASP A 23 36.65 68.23 29.94
C ASP A 23 36.73 69.45 28.98
N ALA A 24 35.58 70.15 29.01
CA ALA A 24 35.28 71.58 28.88
C ALA A 24 35.36 72.29 27.51
N THR A 25 34.20 72.62 26.91
CA THR A 25 33.58 73.97 26.91
C THR A 25 32.38 74.05 25.96
N GLU A 26 31.36 74.79 26.40
CA GLU A 26 30.13 75.12 25.70
C GLU A 26 30.40 76.02 24.47
N THR A 27 29.90 75.64 23.29
CA THR A 27 29.45 76.59 22.25
C THR A 27 28.63 75.87 21.17
N ASP A 28 27.40 76.35 21.02
CA ASP A 28 26.43 76.16 19.95
C ASP A 28 27.04 75.81 18.57
N ARG A 29 26.66 74.66 17.98
CA ARG A 29 26.79 74.37 16.53
C ARG A 29 25.92 73.20 16.08
N PRO A 30 25.44 73.21 14.81
CA PRO A 30 24.33 72.37 14.35
C PRO A 30 24.74 70.91 14.20
N THR A 31 23.86 70.00 14.62
CA THR A 31 24.03 68.56 14.44
C THR A 31 24.12 68.18 12.95
N PRO A 32 25.19 67.51 12.50
CA PRO A 32 25.35 67.13 11.11
C PRO A 32 24.48 65.91 10.78
N ARG A 33 23.67 66.02 9.71
CA ARG A 33 22.64 65.07 9.24
C ARG A 33 23.14 63.67 8.84
N TRP A 34 24.45 63.44 8.77
CA TRP A 34 25.04 62.14 8.40
C TRP A 34 24.95 61.06 9.49
N LYS A 35 24.81 61.42 10.78
CA LYS A 35 24.63 60.44 11.87
C LYS A 35 23.26 59.74 11.86
N LEU A 36 22.29 60.26 11.11
CA LEU A 36 20.97 59.63 10.96
C LEU A 36 20.98 58.42 10.01
N TRP A 37 22.03 58.25 9.20
CA TRP A 37 22.14 57.14 8.24
C TRP A 37 22.98 55.96 8.76
N GLY A 38 23.77 56.15 9.81
CA GLY A 38 24.60 55.07 10.39
C GLY A 38 23.77 53.94 11.04
N GLY A 39 22.59 54.25 11.56
CA GLY A 39 21.69 53.25 12.16
C GLY A 39 21.01 52.32 11.14
N LEU A 40 20.85 52.77 9.90
CA LEU A 40 20.22 52.00 8.82
C LEU A 40 21.14 50.92 8.25
N GLY A 41 22.46 51.11 8.30
CA GLY A 41 23.44 50.11 7.84
C GLY A 41 23.61 48.91 8.78
N ALA A 42 23.56 49.14 10.10
CA ALA A 42 23.71 48.07 11.09
C ALA A 42 22.51 47.10 11.11
N ALA A 43 21.29 47.61 10.93
CA ALA A 43 20.09 46.78 10.84
C ALA A 43 20.10 45.88 9.58
N LEU A 44 20.69 46.34 8.48
CA LEU A 44 20.77 45.59 7.22
C LEU A 44 21.77 44.44 7.31
N ILE A 45 22.87 44.61 8.03
CA ILE A 45 23.87 43.54 8.23
C ILE A 45 23.34 42.47 9.18
N VAL A 46 22.67 42.85 10.28
CA VAL A 46 22.02 41.87 11.17
C VAL A 46 20.87 41.14 10.46
N GLY A 47 20.06 41.86 9.67
CA GLY A 47 18.99 41.27 8.85
C GLY A 47 19.50 40.30 7.78
N ALA A 48 20.65 40.59 7.15
CA ALA A 48 21.25 39.71 6.16
C ALA A 48 21.82 38.41 6.77
N VAL A 49 22.47 38.50 7.94
CA VAL A 49 23.02 37.31 8.62
C VAL A 49 21.90 36.40 9.17
N VAL A 50 20.86 36.99 9.77
CA VAL A 50 19.67 36.23 10.22
C VAL A 50 18.89 35.65 9.03
N GLY A 51 18.79 36.39 7.92
CA GLY A 51 18.13 35.95 6.69
C GLY A 51 18.82 34.76 6.03
N ILE A 52 20.15 34.69 6.04
CA ILE A 52 20.91 33.57 5.48
C ILE A 52 20.74 32.30 6.34
N VAL A 53 20.74 32.42 7.68
CA VAL A 53 20.53 31.27 8.57
C VAL A 53 19.08 30.77 8.51
N ALA A 54 18.10 31.67 8.44
CA ALA A 54 16.69 31.28 8.32
C ALA A 54 16.37 30.65 6.95
N ASN A 55 17.03 31.09 5.87
CA ASN A 55 16.84 30.51 4.55
C ASN A 55 17.57 29.17 4.40
N ASN A 56 18.75 29.00 5.00
CA ASN A 56 19.47 27.71 4.98
C ASN A 56 18.77 26.67 5.86
N ALA A 57 18.25 27.05 7.03
CA ALA A 57 17.45 26.14 7.86
C ALA A 57 16.14 25.70 7.18
N ARG A 58 15.54 26.55 6.33
CA ARG A 58 14.38 26.17 5.50
C ARG A 58 14.74 25.19 4.39
N ASN A 59 15.94 25.33 3.81
CA ASN A 59 16.39 24.46 2.73
C ASN A 59 16.87 23.10 3.26
N ASP A 60 17.55 23.08 4.41
CA ASP A 60 17.94 21.85 5.11
C ASP A 60 16.67 21.11 5.59
N ALA A 61 15.69 21.80 6.17
CA ALA A 61 14.44 21.18 6.62
C ALA A 61 13.59 20.56 5.49
N ALA A 62 13.75 21.03 4.24
CA ALA A 62 13.08 20.44 3.09
C ALA A 62 13.72 19.09 2.68
N GLU A 63 15.04 18.96 2.82
CA GLU A 63 15.77 17.71 2.58
C GLU A 63 15.53 16.67 3.70
N TYR A 64 15.22 17.12 4.92
CA TYR A 64 14.88 16.24 6.06
C TYR A 64 13.44 15.71 6.07
N ALA A 65 12.55 16.26 5.24
CA ALA A 65 11.13 15.92 5.20
C ALA A 65 10.72 15.10 3.96
N GLU A 66 11.67 14.76 3.08
CA GLU A 66 11.40 14.05 1.83
C GLU A 66 10.99 12.60 2.13
N VAL A 67 9.68 12.36 2.02
CA VAL A 67 9.11 11.02 2.06
C VAL A 67 8.85 10.59 0.63
N ASP A 68 9.56 9.54 0.23
CA ASP A 68 9.38 8.92 -1.07
C ASP A 68 8.93 7.47 -0.85
N LEU A 69 7.66 7.22 -1.12
CA LEU A 69 7.02 5.92 -0.97
C LEU A 69 6.49 5.47 -2.32
N VAL A 70 6.74 4.22 -2.65
CA VAL A 70 6.19 3.57 -3.84
C VAL A 70 5.28 2.43 -3.41
N ARG A 71 4.12 2.32 -4.07
CA ARG A 71 3.20 1.20 -3.88
C ARG A 71 3.60 0.00 -4.73
N GLY A 72 3.61 -1.16 -4.08
CA GLY A 72 3.71 -2.49 -4.69
C GLY A 72 2.34 -3.13 -4.87
N SER A 73 2.21 -4.41 -4.51
CA SER A 73 0.94 -5.13 -4.61
C SER A 73 -0.07 -4.72 -3.53
N VAL A 74 -1.34 -4.97 -3.84
CA VAL A 74 -2.47 -4.86 -2.93
C VAL A 74 -3.16 -6.22 -2.85
N ASP A 75 -3.31 -6.72 -1.64
CA ASP A 75 -3.92 -8.02 -1.35
C ASP A 75 -5.12 -7.82 -0.43
N THR A 76 -6.18 -8.62 -0.60
CA THR A 76 -7.34 -8.62 0.30
C THR A 76 -7.56 -9.98 0.94
N GLU A 77 -7.87 -9.96 2.24
CA GLU A 77 -8.31 -11.14 2.98
C GLU A 77 -9.77 -10.94 3.42
N TYR A 78 -10.58 -11.96 3.19
CA TYR A 78 -12.00 -12.03 3.56
C TYR A 78 -12.21 -13.15 4.59
N GLY A 79 -13.23 -13.02 5.46
CA GLY A 79 -13.63 -14.07 6.40
C GLY A 79 -13.21 -13.83 7.85
N SER A 80 -13.56 -14.77 8.73
CA SER A 80 -13.40 -14.62 10.18
C SER A 80 -11.95 -14.27 10.58
N PRO A 81 -11.74 -13.30 11.50
CA PRO A 81 -12.71 -12.71 12.42
C PRO A 81 -13.49 -11.50 11.89
N LEU A 82 -13.39 -11.18 10.60
CA LEU A 82 -14.01 -9.99 10.00
C LEU A 82 -15.53 -10.14 9.88
N SER A 83 -16.26 -9.02 9.95
CA SER A 83 -17.69 -8.99 9.62
C SER A 83 -17.89 -9.30 8.13
N SER A 84 -19.09 -9.75 7.74
CA SER A 84 -19.40 -10.20 6.37
C SER A 84 -19.10 -9.18 5.27
N ASN A 85 -19.07 -7.89 5.62
CA ASN A 85 -18.90 -6.78 4.68
C ASN A 85 -17.54 -6.08 4.83
N SER A 86 -16.71 -6.55 5.77
CA SER A 86 -15.38 -6.02 6.03
C SER A 86 -14.31 -6.93 5.44
N GLN A 87 -13.23 -6.32 4.99
CA GLN A 87 -12.08 -6.99 4.42
C GLN A 87 -10.80 -6.42 5.04
N ARG A 88 -9.76 -7.25 5.14
CA ARG A 88 -8.44 -6.76 5.52
C ARG A 88 -7.67 -6.47 4.24
N LEU A 89 -7.40 -5.19 4.01
CA LEU A 89 -6.61 -4.68 2.90
C LEU A 89 -5.15 -4.65 3.32
N TYR A 90 -4.27 -5.28 2.55
CA TYR A 90 -2.83 -5.17 2.73
C TYR A 90 -2.22 -4.44 1.55
N VAL A 91 -1.40 -3.44 1.84
CA VAL A 91 -0.68 -2.68 0.84
C VAL A 91 0.81 -2.87 1.09
N ASN A 92 1.52 -3.35 0.07
CA ASN A 92 2.98 -3.38 0.10
C ASN A 92 3.53 -2.01 -0.29
N LEU A 93 4.38 -1.45 0.55
CA LEU A 93 5.00 -0.14 0.36
C LEU A 93 6.52 -0.30 0.47
N ILE A 94 7.26 0.48 -0.31
CA ILE A 94 8.71 0.61 -0.18
C ILE A 94 9.07 2.08 0.00
N ASN A 95 9.92 2.34 0.99
CA ASN A 95 10.52 3.65 1.22
C ASN A 95 11.75 3.78 0.33
N THR A 96 11.65 4.56 -0.74
CA THR A 96 12.78 4.87 -1.64
C THR A 96 13.55 6.11 -1.18
N GLY A 97 13.07 6.77 -0.12
CA GLY A 97 13.75 7.88 0.52
C GLY A 97 15.02 7.46 1.28
N PRO A 98 15.87 8.43 1.64
CA PRO A 98 17.17 8.16 2.26
C PRO A 98 17.11 7.81 3.76
N ARG A 99 15.94 7.90 4.40
CA ARG A 99 15.77 7.79 5.86
C ARG A 99 14.61 6.89 6.22
N GLU A 100 14.73 6.19 7.34
CA GLU A 100 13.65 5.41 7.94
C GLU A 100 12.48 6.32 8.33
N LEU A 101 11.27 5.81 8.12
CA LEU A 101 10.01 6.44 8.52
C LEU A 101 9.09 5.41 9.17
N GLU A 102 8.09 5.89 9.90
CA GLU A 102 7.07 5.06 10.52
C GLU A 102 5.73 5.29 9.81
N ILE A 103 5.13 4.24 9.27
CA ILE A 103 3.81 4.27 8.63
C ILE A 103 2.76 4.10 9.73
N LEU A 104 1.87 5.09 9.87
CA LEU A 104 0.86 5.13 10.91
C LEU A 104 -0.49 4.59 10.43
N SER A 105 -0.88 4.91 9.21
CA SER A 105 -2.12 4.44 8.60
C SER A 105 -2.05 4.53 7.07
N VAL A 106 -2.91 3.75 6.42
CA VAL A 106 -3.20 3.85 4.99
C VAL A 106 -4.69 4.09 4.83
N ASP A 107 -5.03 5.11 4.07
CA ASP A 107 -6.40 5.51 3.76
C ASP A 107 -6.58 5.49 2.24
N VAL A 108 -7.63 4.82 1.78
CA VAL A 108 -7.93 4.67 0.36
C VAL A 108 -9.34 5.20 0.12
N GLU A 109 -9.46 6.20 -0.76
CA GLU A 109 -10.78 6.68 -1.19
C GLU A 109 -11.56 5.53 -1.84
N GLY A 110 -12.87 5.43 -1.56
CA GLY A 110 -13.68 4.27 -1.92
C GLY A 110 -13.65 3.14 -0.89
N PHE A 111 -12.91 3.30 0.21
CA PHE A 111 -12.96 2.42 1.36
C PHE A 111 -13.22 3.23 2.64
N ARG A 112 -14.01 2.64 3.55
CA ARG A 112 -14.22 3.14 4.90
C ARG A 112 -13.35 2.34 5.85
N SER A 113 -12.35 2.99 6.44
CA SER A 113 -11.51 2.39 7.48
C SER A 113 -12.36 2.03 8.71
N LEU A 114 -12.18 0.81 9.22
CA LEU A 114 -12.75 0.34 10.47
C LEU A 114 -11.66 0.33 11.56
N ASP A 115 -12.10 0.42 12.82
CA ASP A 115 -11.18 0.32 13.95
C ASP A 115 -10.55 -1.09 13.99
N ASP A 116 -9.24 -1.16 13.86
CA ASP A 116 -8.46 -2.38 14.07
C ASP A 116 -7.64 -2.22 15.37
N PRO A 117 -7.99 -2.92 16.46
CA PRO A 117 -7.28 -2.81 17.73
C PRO A 117 -5.85 -3.36 17.66
N ASP A 118 -5.55 -4.17 16.65
CA ASP A 118 -4.22 -4.74 16.41
C ASP A 118 -3.41 -3.91 15.40
N ALA A 119 -3.97 -2.84 14.85
CA ALA A 119 -3.25 -1.93 13.96
C ALA A 119 -2.18 -1.16 14.74
N GLY A 120 -0.95 -1.64 14.63
CA GLY A 120 0.26 -0.93 15.03
C GLY A 120 0.84 -0.11 13.88
N SER A 121 1.72 0.82 14.24
CA SER A 121 2.57 1.47 13.26
C SER A 121 3.63 0.51 12.71
N VAL A 122 4.06 0.74 11.47
CA VAL A 122 5.03 -0.09 10.77
C VAL A 122 6.27 0.73 10.42
N THR A 123 7.44 0.32 10.92
CA THR A 123 8.72 0.93 10.56
C THR A 123 9.12 0.52 9.13
N ALA A 124 9.43 1.50 8.29
CA ALA A 124 9.86 1.33 6.91
C ALA A 124 11.28 1.88 6.71
N ALA A 125 12.26 0.96 6.66
CA ALA A 125 13.65 1.30 6.36
C ALA A 125 13.83 1.61 4.85
N PRO A 126 14.84 2.41 4.47
CA PRO A 126 15.16 2.68 3.07
C PRO A 126 15.41 1.39 2.27
N GLY A 127 14.73 1.24 1.15
CA GLY A 127 14.89 0.12 0.22
C GLY A 127 14.22 -1.19 0.66
N GLU A 128 13.48 -1.20 1.77
CA GLU A 128 12.80 -2.39 2.28
C GLU A 128 11.29 -2.35 1.99
N TRP A 129 10.76 -3.48 1.53
CA TRP A 129 9.32 -3.67 1.37
C TRP A 129 8.68 -3.97 2.72
N VAL A 130 7.63 -3.23 3.04
CA VAL A 130 6.81 -3.44 4.23
C VAL A 130 5.35 -3.65 3.86
N ARG A 131 4.66 -4.51 4.59
CA ARG A 131 3.23 -4.81 4.41
C ARG A 131 2.44 -4.07 5.47
N VAL A 132 1.55 -3.17 5.05
CA VAL A 132 0.69 -2.39 5.94
C VAL A 132 -0.75 -2.87 5.78
N GLY A 133 -1.37 -3.29 6.88
CA GLY A 133 -2.74 -3.79 6.92
C GLY A 133 -3.72 -2.73 7.42
N ALA A 134 -4.94 -2.74 6.87
CA ALA A 134 -6.08 -1.99 7.39
C ALA A 134 -7.35 -2.84 7.28
N ILE A 135 -8.21 -2.80 8.29
CA ILE A 135 -9.57 -3.35 8.17
C ILE A 135 -10.43 -2.27 7.53
N VAL A 136 -11.09 -2.60 6.42
CA VAL A 136 -11.88 -1.66 5.64
C VAL A 136 -13.21 -2.28 5.18
N GLU A 137 -14.18 -1.42 4.87
CA GLU A 137 -15.36 -1.79 4.08
C GLU A 137 -15.35 -1.00 2.78
N ALA A 138 -15.73 -1.62 1.67
CA ALA A 138 -15.83 -0.92 0.39
C ALA A 138 -17.04 0.04 0.38
N ASP A 139 -16.82 1.29 -0.01
CA ASP A 139 -17.89 2.24 -0.32
C ASP A 139 -18.30 2.07 -1.78
N CYS A 140 -19.37 1.33 -2.02
CA CYS A 140 -19.83 0.99 -3.37
C CYS A 140 -20.42 2.17 -4.15
N GLY A 141 -20.59 3.34 -3.51
CA GLY A 141 -20.90 4.59 -4.20
C GLY A 141 -19.67 5.29 -4.80
N THR A 142 -18.47 4.93 -4.36
CA THR A 142 -17.24 5.68 -4.63
C THR A 142 -16.14 4.76 -5.14
N ARG A 143 -15.86 4.80 -6.45
CA ARG A 143 -14.77 4.02 -7.05
C ARG A 143 -13.40 4.61 -6.66
N PRO A 144 -12.41 3.82 -6.20
CA PRO A 144 -11.09 4.31 -5.83
C PRO A 144 -10.32 4.90 -7.02
N PRO A 145 -9.57 6.02 -6.83
CA PRO A 145 -8.82 6.71 -7.89
C PRO A 145 -7.46 6.06 -8.24
N GLY A 146 -7.13 4.89 -7.68
CA GLY A 146 -5.84 4.21 -7.90
C GLY A 146 -4.67 4.77 -7.09
N THR A 147 -4.88 5.84 -6.33
CA THR A 147 -3.96 6.40 -5.33
C THR A 147 -4.41 6.07 -3.91
N LEU A 148 -3.49 6.11 -2.96
CA LEU A 148 -3.78 5.99 -1.53
C LEU A 148 -3.06 7.08 -0.73
N GLN A 149 -3.64 7.47 0.41
CA GLN A 149 -3.04 8.39 1.36
C GLN A 149 -2.33 7.57 2.44
N VAL A 150 -1.07 7.87 2.71
CA VAL A 150 -0.29 7.25 3.78
C VAL A 150 0.01 8.31 4.82
N ARG A 151 -0.42 8.10 6.06
CA ARG A 151 0.03 8.93 7.18
C ARG A 151 1.33 8.35 7.71
N VAL A 152 2.38 9.17 7.76
CA VAL A 152 3.71 8.77 8.19
C VAL A 152 4.22 9.68 9.30
N ARG A 153 5.10 9.14 10.15
CA ARG A 153 5.90 9.89 11.11
C ARG A 153 7.36 9.82 10.70
N THR A 154 7.97 10.99 10.62
CA THR A 154 9.39 11.21 10.33
C THR A 154 10.05 11.88 11.53
N ALA A 155 11.38 12.04 11.48
CA ALA A 155 12.10 12.83 12.47
C ALA A 155 11.62 14.30 12.56
N SER A 156 11.07 14.84 11.45
CA SER A 156 10.51 16.20 11.39
C SER A 156 9.06 16.31 11.87
N GLY A 157 8.36 15.20 12.09
CA GLY A 157 6.96 15.17 12.51
C GLY A 157 6.08 14.25 11.65
N GLU A 158 4.77 14.35 11.86
CA GLU A 158 3.78 13.59 11.10
C GLU A 158 3.35 14.34 9.83
N GLN A 159 3.19 13.61 8.74
CA GLN A 159 2.68 14.13 7.47
C GLN A 159 1.88 13.06 6.72
N THR A 160 1.04 13.49 5.78
CA THR A 160 0.28 12.61 4.89
C THR A 160 0.82 12.76 3.47
N VAL A 161 1.15 11.63 2.84
CA VAL A 161 1.62 11.59 1.45
C VAL A 161 0.65 10.82 0.58
N VAL A 162 0.51 11.26 -0.68
CA VAL A 162 -0.28 10.54 -1.68
C VAL A 162 0.66 9.63 -2.45
N VAL A 163 0.39 8.33 -2.40
CA VAL A 163 1.16 7.30 -3.11
C VAL A 163 0.35 6.80 -4.29
N THR A 164 0.95 6.84 -5.48
CA THR A 164 0.34 6.36 -6.71
C THR A 164 0.82 4.94 -7.00
N GLY A 165 -0.08 4.11 -7.54
CA GLY A 165 0.28 2.80 -8.09
C GLY A 165 1.17 2.90 -9.33
N GLN A 166 1.63 1.74 -9.81
CA GLN A 166 2.28 1.67 -11.12
C GLN A 166 1.27 1.98 -12.24
N PRO A 167 1.71 2.47 -13.42
CA PRO A 167 0.82 2.63 -14.56
C PRO A 167 0.13 1.29 -14.93
N GLY A 168 -1.20 1.31 -15.05
CA GLY A 168 -2.00 0.10 -15.32
C GLY A 168 -2.31 -0.76 -14.09
N ASP A 169 -1.99 -0.28 -12.89
CA ASP A 169 -2.26 -0.98 -11.65
C ASP A 169 -3.69 -0.76 -11.15
N ASP A 170 -4.57 -1.71 -11.50
CA ASP A 170 -5.98 -1.72 -11.13
C ASP A 170 -6.25 -2.44 -9.80
N GLN A 171 -5.23 -2.87 -9.03
CA GLN A 171 -5.43 -3.74 -7.85
C GLN A 171 -6.34 -3.14 -6.77
N LEU A 172 -6.30 -1.82 -6.54
CA LEU A 172 -7.25 -1.16 -5.64
C LEU A 172 -8.70 -1.22 -6.16
N ILE A 173 -8.88 -1.15 -7.47
CA ILE A 173 -10.21 -1.26 -8.10
C ILE A 173 -10.71 -2.70 -7.95
N TRP A 174 -9.85 -3.70 -8.14
CA TRP A 174 -10.20 -5.11 -7.93
C TRP A 174 -10.55 -5.41 -6.47
N ALA A 175 -9.76 -4.91 -5.51
CA ALA A 175 -10.05 -5.01 -4.08
C ALA A 175 -11.38 -4.33 -3.70
N TRP A 176 -11.73 -3.23 -4.36
CA TRP A 176 -12.98 -2.50 -4.14
C TRP A 176 -14.17 -3.26 -4.73
N GLN A 177 -14.03 -3.76 -5.97
CA GLN A 177 -15.04 -4.59 -6.62
C GLN A 177 -15.31 -5.84 -5.80
N GLY A 178 -14.27 -6.56 -5.37
CA GLY A 178 -14.39 -7.71 -4.47
C GLY A 178 -15.16 -7.33 -3.21
N GLY A 179 -14.77 -6.24 -2.54
CA GLY A 179 -15.46 -5.70 -1.37
C GLY A 179 -16.94 -5.38 -1.62
N CYS A 180 -17.28 -4.83 -2.78
CA CYS A 180 -18.64 -4.45 -3.13
C CYS A 180 -19.54 -5.59 -3.61
N GLU A 181 -18.95 -6.56 -4.31
CA GLU A 181 -19.58 -7.83 -4.63
C GLU A 181 -19.79 -8.66 -3.36
N THR A 182 -18.94 -8.49 -2.33
CA THR A 182 -19.12 -9.07 -0.98
C THR A 182 -19.96 -8.22 -0.02
N ALA A 183 -20.17 -6.91 -0.25
CA ALA A 183 -20.98 -6.04 0.62
C ALA A 183 -22.49 -6.28 0.45
N GLY A 184 -22.88 -6.92 -0.65
CA GLY A 184 -24.16 -7.62 -0.80
C GLY A 184 -24.06 -9.13 -0.55
N GLY A 185 -22.90 -9.60 -0.08
CA GLY A 185 -22.52 -10.98 0.21
C GLY A 185 -23.37 -12.00 -0.53
N THR A 186 -22.95 -12.43 -1.72
CA THR A 186 -23.66 -13.50 -2.44
C THR A 186 -23.83 -14.79 -1.62
N GLY A 187 -23.16 -14.88 -0.47
CA GLY A 187 -23.18 -16.00 0.44
C GLY A 187 -22.27 -17.12 -0.02
N VAL A 188 -21.82 -17.15 -1.28
CA VAL A 188 -21.09 -18.31 -1.79
C VAL A 188 -19.59 -18.19 -1.58
N LEU A 189 -19.01 -19.20 -0.95
CA LEU A 189 -17.56 -19.36 -0.78
C LEU A 189 -17.13 -20.74 -1.30
N VAL A 190 -15.98 -20.79 -1.98
CA VAL A 190 -15.32 -22.05 -2.36
C VAL A 190 -14.18 -22.33 -1.38
N GLY A 191 -14.31 -23.41 -0.60
CA GLY A 191 -13.32 -23.79 0.42
C GLY A 191 -12.15 -24.61 -0.13
N GLU A 192 -11.40 -25.25 0.78
CA GLU A 192 -10.25 -26.09 0.43
C GLU A 192 -10.63 -27.28 -0.45
N THR A 193 -10.00 -27.36 -1.62
CA THR A 193 -10.28 -28.40 -2.61
C THR A 193 -9.54 -29.70 -2.32
N ARG A 194 -10.05 -30.81 -2.88
CA ARG A 194 -9.34 -32.09 -2.90
C ARG A 194 -9.31 -32.69 -4.30
N THR A 195 -8.15 -33.17 -4.73
CA THR A 195 -8.03 -33.96 -5.96
C THR A 195 -8.41 -35.41 -5.66
N VAL A 196 -9.37 -35.95 -6.42
CA VAL A 196 -9.83 -37.34 -6.31
C VAL A 196 -8.99 -38.25 -7.20
N SER A 197 -8.77 -37.83 -8.44
CA SER A 197 -7.95 -38.54 -9.42
C SER A 197 -7.40 -37.56 -10.44
N ALA A 198 -6.27 -37.90 -11.06
CA ALA A 198 -5.74 -37.15 -12.18
C ALA A 198 -4.82 -38.02 -13.02
N ASP A 199 -4.92 -37.89 -14.33
CA ASP A 199 -4.04 -38.54 -15.30
C ASP A 199 -3.77 -37.59 -16.49
N ALA A 200 -3.48 -38.12 -17.68
CA ALA A 200 -3.26 -37.30 -18.89
C ALA A 200 -4.58 -36.94 -19.62
N SER A 201 -5.71 -37.51 -19.22
CA SER A 201 -7.03 -37.17 -19.77
C SER A 201 -7.70 -36.03 -19.02
N GLY A 202 -7.35 -35.82 -17.75
CA GLY A 202 -7.87 -34.73 -16.93
C GLY A 202 -7.58 -34.91 -15.43
N ALA A 203 -8.12 -33.98 -14.63
CA ALA A 203 -8.13 -34.06 -13.18
C ALA A 203 -9.55 -33.92 -12.63
N HIS A 204 -9.93 -34.81 -11.71
CA HIS A 204 -11.18 -34.74 -10.96
C HIS A 204 -10.90 -34.09 -9.61
N ILE A 205 -11.48 -32.91 -9.39
CA ILE A 205 -11.28 -32.09 -8.19
C ILE A 205 -12.63 -31.83 -7.56
N VAL A 206 -12.73 -32.00 -6.24
CA VAL A 206 -13.94 -31.68 -5.49
C VAL A 206 -13.77 -30.31 -4.84
N LEU A 207 -14.72 -29.43 -5.11
CA LEU A 207 -14.81 -28.07 -4.58
C LEU A 207 -15.90 -28.03 -3.50
N PRO A 208 -15.59 -27.78 -2.22
CA PRO A 208 -16.61 -27.49 -1.23
C PRO A 208 -17.16 -26.09 -1.48
N VAL A 209 -18.45 -25.99 -1.75
CA VAL A 209 -19.15 -24.72 -1.98
C VAL A 209 -20.08 -24.49 -0.79
N SER A 210 -19.88 -23.40 -0.06
CA SER A 210 -20.65 -23.06 1.13
C SER A 210 -21.48 -21.81 0.94
N ASN A 211 -22.65 -21.78 1.57
CA ASN A 211 -23.51 -20.61 1.66
C ASN A 211 -23.39 -19.99 3.07
N SER A 212 -22.74 -18.84 3.18
CA SER A 212 -22.61 -18.04 4.40
C SER A 212 -23.72 -17.00 4.58
N SER A 213 -24.72 -16.94 3.70
CA SER A 213 -25.87 -16.05 3.86
C SER A 213 -26.94 -16.69 4.75
N GLU A 214 -27.90 -15.87 5.21
CA GLU A 214 -29.05 -16.31 6.02
C GLU A 214 -30.19 -16.91 5.17
N GLU A 215 -30.12 -16.76 3.85
CA GLU A 215 -31.11 -17.26 2.90
C GLU A 215 -30.53 -18.41 2.07
N PRO A 216 -31.34 -19.36 1.58
CA PRO A 216 -30.87 -20.36 0.63
C PRO A 216 -30.47 -19.71 -0.70
N LEU A 217 -29.56 -20.36 -1.44
CA LEU A 217 -29.16 -19.94 -2.77
C LEU A 217 -29.07 -21.13 -3.73
N THR A 218 -29.20 -20.84 -5.02
CA THR A 218 -29.02 -21.84 -6.08
C THR A 218 -27.79 -21.50 -6.90
N VAL A 219 -26.80 -22.38 -6.93
CA VAL A 219 -25.67 -22.28 -7.86
C VAL A 219 -26.10 -22.89 -9.19
N THR A 220 -26.18 -22.08 -10.24
CA THR A 220 -26.73 -22.48 -11.54
C THR A 220 -25.64 -22.90 -12.53
N ALA A 221 -24.45 -22.33 -12.41
CA ALA A 221 -23.30 -22.65 -13.26
C ALA A 221 -21.99 -22.42 -12.50
N MET A 222 -20.99 -23.28 -12.73
CA MET A 222 -19.62 -23.09 -12.27
C MET A 222 -18.67 -23.31 -13.44
N GLU A 223 -17.78 -22.35 -13.68
CA GLU A 223 -16.88 -22.31 -14.83
C GLU A 223 -15.47 -21.98 -14.34
N THR A 224 -14.44 -22.53 -14.99
CA THR A 224 -13.09 -22.06 -14.74
C THR A 224 -12.79 -20.80 -15.54
N THR A 225 -12.07 -19.87 -14.92
CA THR A 225 -11.46 -18.71 -15.57
C THR A 225 -9.94 -18.86 -15.71
N THR A 226 -9.39 -20.02 -15.32
CA THR A 226 -7.97 -20.35 -15.42
C THR A 226 -7.54 -20.51 -16.89
N PRO A 227 -6.56 -19.73 -17.39
CA PRO A 227 -6.10 -19.80 -18.77
C PRO A 227 -5.62 -21.20 -19.18
N GLY A 228 -6.08 -21.68 -20.35
CA GLY A 228 -5.64 -22.95 -20.93
C GLY A 228 -6.33 -24.20 -20.39
N PHE A 229 -7.30 -24.03 -19.48
CA PHE A 229 -8.11 -25.12 -18.94
C PHE A 229 -9.58 -24.96 -19.30
N THR A 230 -10.30 -26.08 -19.30
CA THR A 230 -11.76 -26.09 -19.20
C THR A 230 -12.16 -26.94 -17.99
N MET A 231 -13.32 -26.62 -17.43
CA MET A 231 -13.88 -27.28 -16.27
C MET A 231 -15.33 -27.60 -16.55
N THR A 232 -15.72 -28.85 -16.29
CA THR A 232 -17.12 -29.27 -16.23
C THR A 232 -17.48 -29.60 -14.79
N THR A 233 -18.75 -29.37 -14.43
CA THR A 233 -19.24 -29.48 -13.06
C THR A 233 -20.49 -30.35 -13.02
N ASP A 234 -20.56 -31.29 -12.07
CA ASP A 234 -21.69 -32.20 -11.87
C ASP A 234 -21.91 -32.44 -10.37
N PRO A 235 -23.14 -32.33 -9.83
CA PRO A 235 -24.36 -31.81 -10.48
C PRO A 235 -24.41 -30.29 -10.51
N LEU A 236 -25.13 -29.73 -11.50
CA LEU A 236 -25.65 -28.36 -11.51
C LEU A 236 -27.03 -28.33 -12.22
N PRO A 237 -27.97 -27.47 -11.80
CA PRO A 237 -27.89 -26.55 -10.65
C PRO A 237 -27.90 -27.29 -9.30
N ILE A 238 -27.40 -26.63 -8.24
CA ILE A 238 -27.45 -27.12 -6.85
C ILE A 238 -28.04 -26.06 -5.93
N ASP A 239 -28.89 -26.50 -5.01
CA ASP A 239 -29.42 -25.66 -3.94
C ASP A 239 -28.56 -25.84 -2.68
N ILE A 240 -28.18 -24.73 -2.05
CA ILE A 240 -27.36 -24.71 -0.85
C ILE A 240 -28.12 -23.92 0.23
N GLY A 241 -28.54 -24.61 1.29
CA GLY A 241 -29.23 -23.97 2.41
C GLY A 241 -28.33 -22.97 3.14
N ALA A 242 -28.95 -22.06 3.90
CA ALA A 242 -28.23 -21.10 4.73
C ALA A 242 -27.26 -21.81 5.71
N GLY A 243 -25.99 -21.43 5.69
CA GLY A 243 -24.93 -22.04 6.49
C GLY A 243 -24.45 -23.42 6.04
N GLU A 244 -25.00 -23.97 4.94
CA GLU A 244 -24.63 -25.31 4.46
C GLU A 244 -23.41 -25.30 3.56
N THR A 245 -22.81 -26.48 3.38
CA THR A 245 -21.70 -26.71 2.44
C THR A 245 -21.99 -27.96 1.62
N VAL A 246 -21.90 -27.83 0.30
CA VAL A 246 -22.08 -28.93 -0.66
C VAL A 246 -20.74 -29.24 -1.31
N GLN A 247 -20.45 -30.53 -1.50
CA GLN A 247 -19.28 -30.99 -2.22
C GLN A 247 -19.62 -31.07 -3.71
N VAL A 248 -18.97 -30.24 -4.52
CA VAL A 248 -19.23 -30.18 -5.96
C VAL A 248 -18.10 -30.88 -6.71
N GLU A 249 -18.44 -31.86 -7.53
CA GLU A 249 -17.45 -32.58 -8.34
C GLU A 249 -17.17 -31.81 -9.63
N THR A 250 -15.89 -31.62 -9.93
CA THR A 250 -15.43 -30.95 -11.14
C THR A 250 -14.43 -31.81 -11.89
N ALA A 251 -14.48 -31.75 -13.22
CA ALA A 251 -13.49 -32.37 -14.10
C ALA A 251 -12.79 -31.29 -14.92
N TRP A 252 -11.46 -31.30 -14.88
CA TRP A 252 -10.59 -30.31 -15.48
C TRP A 252 -9.78 -30.92 -16.60
N THR A 253 -9.71 -30.24 -17.74
CA THR A 253 -8.89 -30.68 -18.88
C THR A 253 -8.12 -29.50 -19.48
N VAL A 254 -6.97 -29.78 -20.08
CA VAL A 254 -6.16 -28.78 -20.77
C VAL A 254 -6.70 -28.59 -22.18
N THR A 255 -6.96 -27.35 -22.56
CA THR A 255 -7.46 -26.98 -23.89
C THR A 255 -6.43 -26.25 -24.74
N ASP A 256 -5.47 -25.59 -24.11
CA ASP A 256 -4.43 -24.80 -24.78
C ASP A 256 -3.16 -24.81 -23.93
N CYS A 257 -2.12 -25.48 -24.43
CA CYS A 257 -0.85 -25.67 -23.72
C CYS A 257 -0.05 -24.38 -23.55
N ASP A 258 -0.09 -23.47 -24.52
CA ASP A 258 0.64 -22.21 -24.42
C ASP A 258 0.04 -21.32 -23.33
N ARG A 259 -1.29 -21.32 -23.20
CA ARG A 259 -2.00 -20.62 -22.13
C ARG A 259 -1.86 -21.31 -20.78
N ALA A 260 -1.93 -22.65 -20.76
CA ALA A 260 -1.72 -23.44 -19.55
C ALA A 260 -0.26 -23.39 -19.04
N ALA A 261 0.70 -22.94 -19.84
CA ALA A 261 2.06 -22.67 -19.36
C ALA A 261 2.21 -21.31 -18.67
N GLN A 262 1.23 -20.41 -18.86
CA GLN A 262 1.34 -19.00 -18.46
C GLN A 262 0.40 -18.61 -17.30
N PHE A 263 -0.49 -19.50 -16.85
CA PHE A 263 -1.37 -19.18 -15.73
C PHE A 263 -0.57 -19.04 -14.42
N ALA A 264 -0.88 -17.99 -13.66
CA ALA A 264 -0.28 -17.74 -12.34
C ALA A 264 -1.24 -18.12 -11.19
N GLU A 265 -2.54 -18.19 -11.48
CA GLU A 265 -3.60 -18.39 -10.50
C GLU A 265 -4.66 -19.34 -11.06
N ALA A 266 -5.26 -20.12 -10.17
CA ALA A 266 -6.41 -20.95 -10.49
C ALA A 266 -7.67 -20.26 -9.98
N THR A 267 -8.65 -20.01 -10.85
CA THR A 267 -9.88 -19.28 -10.51
C THR A 267 -11.11 -19.98 -11.07
N VAL A 268 -12.22 -19.86 -10.34
CA VAL A 268 -13.54 -20.32 -10.77
C VAL A 268 -14.56 -19.21 -10.65
N ALA A 269 -15.43 -19.09 -11.64
CA ALA A 269 -16.60 -18.25 -11.61
C ALA A 269 -17.82 -19.10 -11.22
N VAL A 270 -18.57 -18.62 -10.24
CA VAL A 270 -19.79 -19.24 -9.73
C VAL A 270 -20.97 -18.32 -10.06
N ASN A 271 -21.93 -18.83 -10.83
CA ASN A 271 -23.18 -18.14 -11.13
C ASN A 271 -24.24 -18.60 -10.13
N ILE A 272 -24.87 -17.62 -9.49
CA ILE A 272 -25.78 -17.80 -8.36
C ILE A 272 -27.09 -17.15 -8.75
N HIS A 273 -28.17 -17.90 -8.60
CA HIS A 273 -29.52 -17.38 -8.70
C HIS A 273 -30.09 -17.21 -7.29
N ASN A 274 -30.58 -16.02 -6.98
CA ASN A 274 -31.52 -15.80 -5.90
C ASN A 274 -32.83 -15.26 -6.50
N ASP A 275 -33.93 -15.33 -5.74
CA ASP A 275 -35.30 -14.95 -6.18
C ASP A 275 -35.40 -13.55 -6.81
N THR A 276 -34.39 -12.70 -6.62
CA THR A 276 -34.37 -11.31 -7.07
C THR A 276 -33.28 -10.98 -8.10
N MET A 277 -32.27 -11.83 -8.29
CA MET A 277 -31.06 -11.49 -9.05
C MET A 277 -30.21 -12.71 -9.42
N ASP A 278 -29.64 -12.68 -10.63
CA ASP A 278 -28.53 -13.53 -11.04
C ASP A 278 -27.21 -12.81 -10.78
N THR A 279 -26.30 -13.44 -10.04
CA THR A 279 -24.97 -12.90 -9.71
C THR A 279 -23.87 -13.85 -10.15
N ARG A 280 -22.75 -13.31 -10.65
CA ARG A 280 -21.55 -14.09 -10.98
C ARG A 280 -20.40 -13.64 -10.11
N VAL A 281 -19.75 -14.57 -9.42
CA VAL A 281 -18.64 -14.30 -8.49
C VAL A 281 -17.42 -15.11 -8.92
N SER A 282 -16.26 -14.47 -9.04
CA SER A 282 -15.01 -15.18 -9.31
C SER A 282 -14.22 -15.36 -8.01
N GLN A 283 -13.78 -16.59 -7.74
CA GLN A 283 -13.04 -16.94 -6.53
C GLN A 283 -11.73 -17.63 -6.89
N PRO A 284 -10.61 -17.23 -6.25
CA PRO A 284 -9.36 -17.96 -6.37
C PRO A 284 -9.49 -19.33 -5.69
N LEU A 285 -8.88 -20.33 -6.29
CA LEU A 285 -8.73 -21.66 -5.70
C LEU A 285 -7.41 -21.75 -4.95
N GLY A 286 -7.41 -22.53 -3.88
CA GLY A 286 -6.21 -22.72 -3.06
C GLY A 286 -5.05 -23.40 -3.79
N ASN A 287 -3.86 -23.28 -3.19
CA ASN A 287 -2.61 -23.90 -3.65
C ASN A 287 -2.73 -25.39 -4.04
N PRO A 288 -3.50 -26.25 -3.36
CA PRO A 288 -3.67 -27.64 -3.79
C PRO A 288 -4.19 -27.77 -5.22
N THR A 289 -5.18 -26.97 -5.62
CA THR A 289 -5.67 -26.97 -7.01
C THR A 289 -4.63 -26.45 -7.97
N LEU A 290 -3.98 -25.33 -7.64
CA LEU A 290 -2.95 -24.73 -8.49
C LEU A 290 -1.84 -25.75 -8.83
N ILE A 291 -1.32 -26.44 -7.80
CA ILE A 291 -0.29 -27.48 -7.96
C ILE A 291 -0.79 -28.61 -8.87
N GLU A 292 -2.03 -29.04 -8.70
CA GLU A 292 -2.58 -30.13 -9.51
C GLU A 292 -2.78 -29.71 -10.97
N LEU A 293 -3.25 -28.49 -11.22
CA LEU A 293 -3.38 -27.96 -12.59
C LEU A 293 -2.02 -27.81 -13.27
N VAL A 294 -0.97 -27.38 -12.54
CA VAL A 294 0.40 -27.35 -13.08
C VAL A 294 0.85 -28.77 -13.46
N ARG A 295 0.63 -29.76 -12.58
CA ARG A 295 0.98 -31.16 -12.88
C ARG A 295 0.19 -31.72 -14.06
N LEU A 296 -1.07 -31.32 -14.21
CA LEU A 296 -1.90 -31.73 -15.34
C LEU A 296 -1.38 -31.10 -16.65
N ALA A 297 -1.07 -29.81 -16.66
CA ALA A 297 -0.47 -29.13 -17.82
C ALA A 297 0.83 -29.82 -18.26
N VAL A 298 1.74 -30.11 -17.33
CA VAL A 298 2.99 -30.85 -17.62
C VAL A 298 2.69 -32.22 -18.21
N ARG A 299 1.75 -32.97 -17.63
CA ARG A 299 1.38 -34.31 -18.12
C ARG A 299 0.77 -34.33 -19.52
N VAL A 300 0.09 -33.27 -19.93
CA VAL A 300 -0.61 -33.20 -21.22
C VAL A 300 0.22 -32.51 -22.29
N CYS A 301 0.99 -31.49 -21.92
CA CYS A 301 1.65 -30.60 -22.87
C CYS A 301 3.12 -30.95 -23.13
N GLU A 302 3.77 -31.69 -22.23
CA GLU A 302 5.16 -32.14 -22.40
C GLU A 302 5.28 -33.59 -22.91
N THR A 303 4.16 -34.20 -23.33
CA THR A 303 4.11 -35.50 -24.02
C THR A 303 4.16 -35.35 -25.52
#